data_AF-A0A498DLQ9-F1
#
_entry.id   AF-A0A498DLQ9-F1
#
_cell.length_a   1.000
_cell.length_b   1.000
_cell.length_c   1.000
_cell.angle_alpha   90.00
_cell.angle_beta   90.00
_cell.angle_gamma   90.00
#
_symmetry.space_group_name_H-M   'P 1'
#
loop_
_entity.id
_entity.type
_entity.pdbx_description
1 polymer ?
#
loop_
_entity_poly.entity_id
_entity_poly.type
_entity_poly.pdbx_seq_one_letter_code
_entity_poly.pdbx_strand_id
1 'polypeptide(L)'
;MNIDFSLAPWGMGFAAMMFLIGNGAWTNHIVRHKPWMGWVIWGLTVPGVIIIAAVIELRLSGQQGIWHLLTSVNIENHWIVATLYALISIPGAASVLFRQNISWTRLATLSTALIVMVPLGNQINDPNDSRIALSLGITLALCGMMFLWSTMLDCNPIHRRKTVPVEESDQ
;
A
#
# COMPACT_ATOMS: atom_id res chain seq x y z
N MET A 1 -14.08 -0.82 -27.60
CA MET A 1 -13.01 -1.39 -26.75
C MET A 1 -13.66 -2.51 -25.95
N ASN A 2 -13.40 -3.78 -26.29
CA ASN A 2 -13.90 -4.90 -25.49
C ASN A 2 -13.01 -5.00 -24.25
N ILE A 3 -13.52 -4.59 -23.11
CA ILE A 3 -12.82 -4.75 -21.83
C ILE A 3 -12.97 -6.21 -21.43
N ASP A 4 -11.85 -6.92 -21.31
CA ASP A 4 -11.85 -8.28 -20.80
C ASP A 4 -11.93 -8.25 -19.27
N PHE A 5 -13.16 -8.37 -18.75
CA PHE A 5 -13.42 -8.37 -17.31
C PHE A 5 -12.85 -9.62 -16.61
N SER A 6 -12.40 -10.65 -17.33
CA SER A 6 -11.69 -11.80 -16.72
C SER A 6 -10.41 -11.40 -16.00
N LEU A 7 -9.85 -10.24 -16.36
CA LEU A 7 -8.60 -9.72 -15.83
C LEU A 7 -8.77 -8.84 -14.58
N ALA A 8 -10.01 -8.46 -14.27
CA ALA A 8 -10.35 -7.67 -13.09
C ALA A 8 -9.75 -8.21 -11.77
N PRO A 9 -9.78 -9.54 -11.48
CA PRO A 9 -9.21 -10.08 -10.25
C PRO A 9 -7.71 -9.81 -10.09
N TRP A 10 -6.95 -9.82 -11.19
CA TRP A 10 -5.52 -9.54 -11.17
C TRP A 10 -5.24 -8.08 -10.81
N GLY A 11 -6.01 -7.15 -11.37
CA GLY A 11 -5.92 -5.72 -11.02
C GLY A 11 -6.27 -5.46 -9.55
N MET A 12 -7.36 -6.05 -9.05
CA MET A 12 -7.73 -5.92 -7.63
C MET A 12 -6.65 -6.50 -6.70
N GLY A 13 -6.13 -7.69 -7.02
CA GLY A 13 -5.07 -8.33 -6.24
C GLY A 13 -3.79 -7.52 -6.24
N PHE A 14 -3.42 -6.93 -7.37
CA PHE A 14 -2.27 -6.04 -7.48
C PHE A 14 -2.42 -4.80 -6.61
N ALA A 15 -3.58 -4.14 -6.66
CA ALA A 15 -3.87 -2.97 -5.83
C ALA A 15 -3.79 -3.30 -4.32
N ALA A 16 -4.33 -4.45 -3.91
CA ALA A 16 -4.23 -4.91 -2.53
C ALA A 16 -2.78 -5.20 -2.11
N MET A 17 -1.99 -5.81 -2.99
CA MET A 17 -0.58 -6.07 -2.73
C MET A 17 0.23 -4.76 -2.64
N MET A 18 -0.01 -3.78 -3.51
CA MET A 18 0.57 -2.44 -3.42
C MET A 18 0.24 -1.78 -2.08
N PHE A 19 -1.02 -1.88 -1.64
CA PHE A 19 -1.45 -1.37 -0.33
C PHE A 19 -0.65 -2.02 0.80
N LEU A 20 -0.57 -3.36 0.79
CA LEU A 20 0.10 -4.15 1.83
C LEU A 20 1.59 -3.83 1.92
N ILE A 21 2.31 -3.86 0.79
CA ILE A 21 3.76 -3.59 0.75
C ILE A 21 4.02 -2.12 1.11
N GLY A 22 3.23 -1.21 0.54
CA GLY A 22 3.34 0.23 0.75
C GLY A 22 3.22 0.61 2.22
N ASN A 23 2.11 0.22 2.85
CA ASN A 23 1.88 0.52 4.25
C ASN A 23 2.78 -0.33 5.16
N GLY A 24 3.02 -1.60 4.83
CA GLY A 24 3.91 -2.50 5.59
C GLY A 24 5.36 -2.01 5.68
N ALA A 25 5.88 -1.41 4.60
CA ALA A 25 7.20 -0.78 4.57
C ALA A 25 7.35 0.33 5.62
N TRP A 26 6.25 1.03 5.94
CA TRP A 26 6.21 2.05 6.98
C TRP A 26 5.90 1.48 8.37
N THR A 27 4.95 0.55 8.47
CA THR A 27 4.45 0.04 9.75
C THR A 27 5.31 -1.11 10.28
N ASN A 28 6.51 -0.78 10.75
CA ASN A 28 7.40 -1.72 11.43
C ASN A 28 8.28 -1.01 12.49
N HIS A 29 8.81 -1.78 13.42
CA HIS A 29 9.58 -1.29 14.56
C HIS A 29 10.83 -0.51 14.15
N ILE A 30 11.52 -0.93 13.09
CA ILE A 30 12.73 -0.24 12.59
C ILE A 30 12.37 1.20 12.21
N VAL A 31 11.31 1.35 11.43
CA VAL A 31 10.84 2.65 10.93
C VAL A 31 10.25 3.51 12.05
N ARG A 32 9.58 2.90 13.04
CA ARG A 32 9.12 3.62 14.25
C ARG A 32 10.25 4.24 15.06
N HIS A 33 11.40 3.57 15.13
CA HIS A 33 12.57 4.08 15.84
C HIS A 33 13.36 5.08 15.00
N LYS A 34 13.42 4.84 13.69
CA LYS A 34 14.19 5.65 12.72
C LYS A 34 13.30 5.96 11.50
N PRO A 35 12.48 7.01 11.53
CA PRO A 35 11.53 7.31 10.46
C PRO A 35 12.15 7.45 9.06
N TRP A 36 13.42 7.91 8.99
CA TRP A 36 14.14 8.00 7.72
C TRP A 36 14.36 6.64 7.04
N MET A 37 14.44 5.54 7.81
CA MET A 37 14.51 4.18 7.27
C MET A 37 13.24 3.81 6.51
N GLY A 38 12.11 4.45 6.82
CA GLY A 38 10.86 4.26 6.09
C GLY A 38 11.02 4.61 4.62
N TRP A 39 11.67 5.74 4.31
CA TRP A 39 11.97 6.13 2.93
C TRP A 39 12.89 5.15 2.21
N VAL A 40 13.86 4.56 2.92
CA VAL A 40 14.78 3.57 2.33
C VAL A 40 14.05 2.26 2.04
N ILE A 41 13.33 1.71 3.02
CA ILE A 41 12.59 0.45 2.84
C ILE A 41 11.50 0.63 1.79
N TRP A 42 10.73 1.72 1.86
CA TRP A 42 9.71 2.05 0.88
C TRP A 42 10.33 2.24 -0.52
N GLY A 43 11.44 2.97 -0.65
CA GLY A 43 12.14 3.14 -1.93
C GLY A 43 12.62 1.82 -2.52
N LEU A 44 13.15 0.90 -1.69
CA LEU A 44 13.58 -0.43 -2.12
C LEU A 44 12.42 -1.31 -2.60
N THR A 45 11.20 -1.06 -2.14
CA THR A 45 10.02 -1.81 -2.60
C THR A 45 9.47 -1.32 -3.94
N VAL A 46 9.77 -0.09 -4.37
CA VAL A 46 9.27 0.48 -5.64
C VAL A 46 9.67 -0.36 -6.86
N PRO A 47 10.97 -0.74 -7.05
CA PRO A 47 11.34 -1.63 -8.15
C PRO A 47 10.61 -2.97 -8.11
N GLY A 48 10.39 -3.53 -6.92
CA GLY A 48 9.64 -4.78 -6.75
C GLY A 48 8.19 -4.67 -7.23
N VAL A 49 7.52 -3.57 -6.87
CA VAL A 49 6.15 -3.29 -7.34
C VAL A 49 6.10 -3.11 -8.86
N ILE A 50 7.08 -2.42 -9.44
CA ILE A 50 7.22 -2.25 -10.89
C ILE A 50 7.39 -3.59 -11.60
N ILE A 51 8.27 -4.47 -11.09
CA ILE A 51 8.48 -5.80 -11.67
C ILE A 51 7.18 -6.61 -11.63
N ILE A 52 6.45 -6.56 -10.51
CA ILE A 52 5.18 -7.30 -10.40
C ILE A 52 4.13 -6.72 -11.35
N ALA A 53 4.07 -5.39 -11.51
CA ALA A 53 3.20 -4.74 -12.48
C ALA A 53 3.49 -5.24 -13.90
N ALA A 54 4.77 -5.30 -14.29
CA ALA A 54 5.19 -5.80 -15.60
C ALA A 54 4.85 -7.28 -15.80
N VAL A 55 4.96 -8.11 -14.75
CA VAL A 55 4.55 -9.53 -14.80
C VAL A 55 3.04 -9.66 -14.99
N ILE A 56 2.26 -8.83 -14.32
CA ILE A 56 0.80 -8.82 -14.49
C ILE A 56 0.47 -8.36 -15.91
N GLU A 57 1.06 -7.27 -16.40
CA GLU A 57 0.87 -6.80 -17.78
C GLU A 57 1.24 -7.85 -18.84
N LEU A 58 2.28 -8.65 -18.60
CA LEU A 58 2.63 -9.79 -19.45
C LEU A 58 1.55 -10.87 -19.46
N ARG A 59 0.98 -11.18 -18.29
CA ARG A 59 -0.18 -12.09 -18.18
C ARG A 59 -1.42 -11.52 -18.86
N LEU A 60 -1.62 -10.21 -18.81
CA LEU A 60 -2.76 -9.51 -19.42
C LEU A 60 -2.64 -9.42 -20.96
N SER A 61 -1.43 -9.25 -21.49
CA SER A 61 -1.17 -9.02 -22.92
C SER A 61 -0.92 -10.30 -23.73
N GLY A 62 -0.67 -11.44 -23.07
CA GLY A 62 -0.40 -12.71 -23.75
C GLY A 62 0.93 -12.75 -24.53
N GLN A 63 1.78 -11.74 -24.39
CA GLN A 63 3.06 -11.63 -25.11
C GLN A 63 4.21 -12.39 -24.42
N GLN A 64 5.20 -12.81 -25.20
CA GLN A 64 6.35 -13.58 -24.73
C GLN A 64 7.53 -12.67 -24.36
N GLY A 65 7.78 -12.51 -23.05
CA GLY A 65 9.07 -12.03 -22.52
C GLY A 65 8.98 -10.88 -21.51
N ILE A 66 9.30 -11.17 -20.24
CA ILE A 66 9.32 -10.19 -19.12
C ILE A 66 10.32 -9.06 -19.42
N TRP A 67 11.47 -9.39 -20.00
CA TRP A 67 12.51 -8.43 -20.36
C TRP A 67 12.13 -7.51 -21.51
N HIS A 68 11.35 -8.00 -22.46
CA HIS A 68 10.84 -7.16 -23.55
C HIS A 68 9.79 -6.19 -22.99
N LEU A 69 8.85 -6.62 -22.14
CA LEU A 69 7.91 -5.70 -21.50
C LEU A 69 8.60 -4.66 -20.60
N LEU A 70 9.55 -5.04 -19.75
CA LEU A 70 10.26 -4.06 -18.91
C LEU A 70 10.97 -2.95 -19.71
N THR A 71 11.36 -3.23 -20.96
CA THR A 71 12.06 -2.28 -21.83
C THR A 71 11.15 -1.64 -22.90
N SER A 72 10.01 -2.27 -23.23
CA SER A 72 9.05 -1.82 -24.24
C SER A 72 7.77 -1.22 -23.66
N VAL A 73 7.49 -1.41 -22.36
CA VAL A 73 6.35 -0.80 -21.67
C VAL A 73 6.61 0.70 -21.59
N ASN A 74 5.60 1.46 -22.01
CA ASN A 74 5.63 2.91 -22.03
C ASN A 74 6.03 3.44 -20.64
N ILE A 75 7.02 4.32 -20.58
CA ILE A 75 7.55 4.87 -19.32
C ILE A 75 6.44 5.50 -18.47
N GLU A 76 5.37 5.95 -19.12
CA GLU A 76 4.14 6.44 -18.53
C GLU A 76 3.45 5.41 -17.61
N ASN A 77 3.34 4.14 -18.02
CA ASN A 77 2.68 3.09 -17.22
C ASN A 77 3.43 2.84 -15.91
N HIS A 78 4.76 2.79 -15.97
CA HIS A 78 5.61 2.66 -14.78
C HIS A 78 5.41 3.83 -13.81
N TRP A 79 5.27 5.03 -14.35
CA TRP A 79 5.07 6.24 -13.55
C TRP A 79 3.69 6.30 -12.88
N ILE A 80 2.65 5.85 -13.58
CA ILE A 80 1.31 5.68 -13.00
C ILE A 80 1.36 4.70 -11.83
N VAL A 81 1.97 3.53 -12.01
CA VAL A 81 2.09 2.52 -10.95
C VAL A 81 2.88 3.06 -9.76
N ALA A 82 3.99 3.74 -9.98
CA ALA A 82 4.80 4.33 -8.91
C ALA A 82 4.04 5.43 -8.14
N THR A 83 3.26 6.25 -8.85
CA THR A 83 2.46 7.32 -8.23
C THR A 83 1.31 6.74 -7.42
N LEU A 84 0.60 5.74 -7.95
CA LEU A 84 -0.44 5.01 -7.21
C LEU A 84 0.14 4.33 -5.96
N TYR A 85 1.34 3.75 -6.08
CA TYR A 85 2.04 3.16 -4.95
C TYR A 85 2.36 4.19 -3.86
N ALA A 86 2.83 5.37 -4.25
CA ALA A 86 3.08 6.45 -3.30
C ALA A 86 1.80 6.89 -2.59
N LEU A 87 0.72 7.12 -3.34
CA LEU A 87 -0.57 7.55 -2.79
C LEU A 87 -1.16 6.54 -1.81
N ILE A 88 -1.15 5.25 -2.16
CA ILE A 88 -1.76 4.22 -1.33
C ILE A 88 -0.96 3.92 -0.05
N SER A 89 0.32 4.31 -0.01
CA SER A 89 1.21 4.17 1.15
C SER A 89 1.06 5.28 2.20
N ILE A 90 0.31 6.35 1.88
CA ILE A 90 0.18 7.54 2.73
C ILE A 90 -0.31 7.23 4.15
N PRO A 91 -1.35 6.39 4.39
CA PRO A 91 -1.86 6.16 5.74
C PRO A 91 -0.78 5.63 6.70
N GLY A 92 0.02 4.66 6.26
CA GLY A 92 1.14 4.12 7.02
C GLY A 92 2.26 5.15 7.20
N ALA A 93 2.66 5.82 6.12
CA ALA A 93 3.71 6.84 6.15
C ALA A 93 3.37 7.99 7.11
N ALA A 94 2.19 8.59 6.96
CA ALA A 94 1.71 9.68 7.80
C ALA A 94 1.63 9.26 9.27
N SER A 95 1.10 8.07 9.56
CA SER A 95 0.99 7.57 10.93
C SER A 95 2.35 7.44 11.62
N VAL A 96 3.38 7.00 10.90
CA VAL A 96 4.75 6.92 11.43
C VAL A 96 5.36 8.31 11.58
N LEU A 97 5.29 9.15 10.54
CA LEU A 97 5.93 10.46 10.52
C LEU A 97 5.35 11.39 11.59
N PHE A 98 4.03 11.33 11.81
CA PHE A 98 3.35 12.04 12.88
C PHE A 98 3.40 11.34 14.23
N ARG A 99 4.13 10.22 14.35
CA ARG A 99 4.32 9.46 15.60
C ARG A 99 2.99 9.10 16.26
N GLN A 100 2.02 8.66 15.46
CA GLN A 100 0.73 8.20 15.94
C GLN A 100 0.88 6.88 16.71
N ASN A 101 0.04 6.68 17.71
CA ASN A 101 -0.07 5.40 18.43
C ASN A 101 -0.40 4.26 17.45
N ILE A 102 0.01 3.03 17.78
CA ILE A 102 -0.26 1.83 17.00
C ILE A 102 -1.77 1.65 16.71
N SER A 103 -2.64 1.95 17.67
CA SER A 103 -4.10 1.84 17.47
C SER A 103 -4.60 2.78 16.37
N TRP A 104 -4.10 4.02 16.35
CA TRP A 104 -4.43 5.00 15.31
C TRP A 104 -3.86 4.62 13.95
N THR A 105 -2.67 4.02 13.94
CA THR A 105 -2.04 3.55 12.71
C THR A 105 -2.83 2.38 12.10
N ARG A 106 -3.22 1.42 12.93
CA ARG A 106 -4.09 0.31 12.53
C ARG A 106 -5.41 0.82 11.98
N LEU A 107 -6.07 1.72 12.71
CA LEU A 107 -7.31 2.33 12.24
C LEU A 107 -7.12 3.01 10.88
N ALA A 108 -6.10 3.86 10.72
CA ALA A 108 -5.83 4.55 9.46
C ALA A 108 -5.65 3.56 8.30
N THR A 109 -4.78 2.55 8.47
CA THR A 109 -4.53 1.56 7.41
C THR A 109 -5.76 0.68 7.10
N LEU A 110 -6.45 0.17 8.11
CA LEU A 110 -7.60 -0.71 7.92
C LEU A 110 -8.81 0.05 7.36
N SER A 111 -9.08 1.25 7.87
CA SER A 111 -10.16 2.10 7.34
C SER A 111 -9.91 2.51 5.90
N THR A 112 -8.67 2.88 5.53
CA THR A 112 -8.37 3.17 4.11
C THR A 112 -8.51 1.93 3.24
N ALA A 113 -8.05 0.75 3.69
CA ALA A 113 -8.26 -0.50 2.95
C ALA A 113 -9.75 -0.78 2.71
N LEU A 114 -10.60 -0.61 3.73
CA LEU A 114 -12.05 -0.78 3.60
C LEU A 114 -12.67 0.26 2.64
N ILE A 115 -12.31 1.53 2.77
CA ILE A 115 -12.88 2.61 1.95
C ILE A 115 -12.49 2.46 0.48
N VAL A 116 -11.26 2.02 0.20
CA VAL A 116 -10.76 1.93 -1.18
C VAL A 116 -11.13 0.60 -1.84
N MET A 117 -10.96 -0.52 -1.13
CA MET A 117 -11.03 -1.85 -1.76
C MET A 117 -12.46 -2.40 -1.83
N VAL A 118 -13.35 -2.08 -0.88
CA VAL A 118 -14.75 -2.53 -0.95
C VAL A 118 -15.47 -2.02 -2.21
N PRO A 119 -15.49 -0.70 -2.50
CA PRO A 119 -16.21 -0.20 -3.67
C PRO A 119 -15.52 -0.54 -5.00
N LEU A 120 -14.27 -1.00 -4.98
CA LEU A 120 -13.49 -1.34 -6.17
C LEU A 120 -14.21 -2.37 -7.06
N GLY A 121 -14.93 -3.33 -6.45
CA GLY A 121 -15.75 -4.31 -7.19
C GLY A 121 -16.76 -3.65 -8.12
N ASN A 122 -17.54 -2.71 -7.56
CA ASN A 122 -18.55 -1.97 -8.31
C ASN A 122 -17.94 -1.02 -9.36
N GLN A 123 -16.75 -0.48 -9.09
CA GLN A 123 -16.09 0.46 -10.01
C GLN A 123 -15.58 -0.20 -11.30
N ILE A 124 -15.44 -1.53 -11.32
CA ILE A 124 -15.01 -2.24 -12.51
C ILE A 124 -16.09 -2.24 -13.61
N ASN A 125 -17.32 -1.78 -13.34
CA ASN A 125 -18.38 -1.54 -14.33
C ASN A 125 -18.61 -2.73 -15.28
N ASP A 126 -18.46 -3.95 -14.78
CA ASP A 126 -18.82 -5.15 -15.52
C ASP A 126 -20.36 -5.23 -15.61
N PRO A 127 -20.94 -5.19 -16.82
CA PRO A 127 -22.39 -5.13 -16.99
C PRO A 127 -23.13 -6.40 -16.56
N ASN A 128 -22.40 -7.51 -16.33
CA ASN A 128 -22.99 -8.81 -15.98
C ASN A 128 -22.74 -9.23 -14.51
N ASP A 129 -21.73 -8.68 -13.83
CA ASP A 129 -21.40 -9.03 -12.45
C ASP A 129 -20.66 -7.88 -11.75
N SER A 130 -21.18 -7.40 -10.62
CA SER A 130 -20.57 -6.31 -9.86
C SER A 130 -19.30 -6.72 -9.08
N ARG A 131 -18.89 -8.00 -9.11
CA ARG A 131 -17.65 -8.53 -8.50
C ARG A 131 -17.45 -8.12 -7.03
N ILE A 132 -18.51 -7.72 -6.33
CA ILE A 132 -18.46 -7.25 -4.94
C ILE A 132 -17.96 -8.35 -4.01
N ALA A 133 -18.37 -9.60 -4.25
CA ALA A 133 -17.93 -10.74 -3.44
C ALA A 133 -16.40 -10.91 -3.50
N LEU A 134 -15.81 -10.71 -4.69
CA LEU A 134 -14.37 -10.75 -4.88
C LEU A 134 -13.68 -9.57 -4.18
N SER A 135 -14.21 -8.35 -4.34
CA SER A 135 -13.63 -7.17 -3.70
C SER A 135 -13.68 -7.28 -2.17
N LEU A 136 -14.78 -7.79 -1.61
CA LEU A 136 -14.90 -8.08 -0.17
C LEU A 136 -13.89 -9.14 0.28
N GLY A 137 -13.75 -10.24 -0.47
CA GLY A 137 -12.77 -11.28 -0.15
C GLY A 137 -11.34 -10.77 -0.12
N ILE A 138 -10.94 -9.99 -1.14
CA ILE A 138 -9.63 -9.35 -1.22
C ILE A 138 -9.44 -8.34 -0.09
N THR A 139 -10.46 -7.54 0.20
CA THR A 139 -10.41 -6.56 1.29
C THR A 139 -10.22 -7.22 2.65
N LEU A 140 -10.96 -8.31 2.93
CA LEU A 140 -10.82 -9.06 4.18
C LEU A 140 -9.43 -9.69 4.31
N ALA A 141 -8.92 -10.28 3.23
CA ALA A 141 -7.56 -10.83 3.19
C ALA A 141 -6.51 -9.74 3.44
N LEU A 142 -6.63 -8.59 2.78
CA LEU A 142 -5.75 -7.44 2.97
C LEU A 142 -5.77 -6.92 4.40
N CYS A 143 -6.96 -6.70 4.96
CA CYS A 143 -7.14 -6.26 6.34
C CYS A 143 -6.54 -7.27 7.34
N GLY A 144 -6.77 -8.56 7.13
CA GLY A 144 -6.18 -9.63 7.94
C GLY A 144 -4.65 -9.62 7.89
N MET A 145 -4.07 -9.51 6.69
CA MET A 145 -2.62 -9.41 6.50
C MET A 145 -2.03 -8.15 7.13
N MET A 146 -2.65 -6.98 6.93
CA MET A 146 -2.22 -5.73 7.55
C MET A 146 -2.32 -5.78 9.08
N PHE A 147 -3.36 -6.40 9.62
CA PHE A 147 -3.51 -6.59 11.05
C PHE A 147 -2.41 -7.50 11.62
N LEU A 148 -2.15 -8.64 10.97
CA LEU A 148 -1.05 -9.54 11.33
C LEU A 148 0.30 -8.83 11.25
N TRP A 149 0.55 -8.10 10.15
CA TRP A 149 1.77 -7.31 9.96
C TRP A 149 1.97 -6.31 11.09
N SER A 150 0.94 -5.51 11.41
CA SER A 150 1.00 -4.54 12.50
C SER A 150 1.12 -5.19 13.88
N THR A 151 0.66 -6.42 14.06
CA THR A 151 0.80 -7.16 15.32
C THR A 151 2.20 -7.74 15.49
N MET A 152 2.81 -8.22 14.42
CA MET A 152 4.12 -8.86 14.44
C MET A 152 5.27 -7.86 14.38
N LEU A 153 5.13 -6.78 13.60
CA LEU A 153 6.25 -5.94 13.22
C LEU A 153 6.18 -4.52 13.74
N ASP A 154 4.99 -3.97 14.01
CA ASP A 154 4.82 -2.56 14.42
C ASP A 154 4.96 -2.37 15.94
N CYS A 155 5.28 -1.15 16.37
CA CYS A 155 5.42 -0.82 17.79
C CYS A 155 4.97 0.62 18.09
N ASN A 156 4.78 0.91 19.38
CA ASN A 156 4.47 2.28 19.80
C ASN A 156 5.65 3.24 19.53
N PRO A 157 5.36 4.51 19.21
CA PRO A 157 6.40 5.51 19.00
C PRO A 157 7.10 5.86 20.32
N ILE A 158 8.42 6.01 20.25
CA ILE A 158 9.20 6.49 21.40
C ILE A 158 9.00 8.01 21.52
N HIS A 159 8.33 8.42 22.59
CA HIS A 159 8.19 9.81 22.94
C HIS A 159 9.47 10.29 23.63
N ARG A 160 10.42 10.85 22.86
CA ARG A 160 11.48 11.65 23.48
C ARG A 160 10.85 12.94 23.98
N ARG A 161 10.60 13.01 25.29
CA ARG A 161 10.21 14.26 25.96
C ARG A 161 11.30 15.27 25.62
N LYS A 162 10.96 16.32 24.86
CA LYS A 162 11.79 17.53 24.90
C LYS A 162 11.64 18.02 26.33
N THR A 163 12.63 17.76 27.17
CA THR A 163 12.79 18.48 28.43
C THR A 163 13.02 19.92 28.01
N VAL A 164 11.95 20.69 27.91
CA VAL A 164 12.06 22.14 28.03
C VAL A 164 12.67 22.33 29.41
N PRO A 165 13.87 22.92 29.54
CA PRO A 165 14.34 23.33 30.85
C PRO A 165 13.24 24.24 31.41
N VAL A 166 12.68 23.85 32.56
CA VAL A 166 11.78 24.71 33.32
C VAL A 166 12.66 25.79 33.94
N GLU A 167 13.11 26.71 33.11
CA GLU A 167 13.60 28.00 33.56
C GLU A 167 12.38 28.93 33.52
N GLU A 168 12.02 29.45 34.70
CA GLU A 168 11.14 30.60 34.88
C GLU A 168 9.63 30.37 34.64
N SER A 169 8.98 29.69 35.59
CA SER A 169 7.57 29.93 35.90
C SER A 169 7.35 30.24 37.38
N ASP A 170 8.35 30.87 38.01
CA ASP A 170 8.30 31.45 39.35
C ASP A 170 8.94 32.85 39.30
N GLN A 171 8.24 33.81 38.69
CA GLN A 171 8.39 35.25 38.93
C GLN A 171 7.01 35.90 38.97
#